data_AF-A7HG35-F1
#
_entry.id   AF-A7HG35-F1
#
_cell.length_a   1.000
_cell.length_b   1.000
_cell.length_c   1.000
_cell.angle_alpha   90.00
_cell.angle_beta   90.00
_cell.angle_gamma   90.00
#
_symmetry.space_group_name_H-M   'P 1'
#
loop_
_entity.id
_entity.type
_entity.pdbx_description
1 polymer ?
#
loop_
_entity_poly.entity_id
_entity_poly.type
_entity_poly.pdbx_seq_one_letter_code
_entity_poly.pdbx_strand_id
1 'polypeptide(L)'
;MPVIATARAVLLLPLFVTLACRHGTTAPAADPAGTRLDASDADPGRLYVRAWSQNGGGDADGALATLRQLDARGWDVPLDPRDFPGLADRAEWRAIAERAAARAPRTAQAPVAVTLQEPGLVAEGIAADPRDGALYVGSIRLRKIVRVAPDGTVRDAVPSATGGLGRVLGLKIDAERGLLWAAANRGDAGTATGRGTVSGVYAFDLETWAPVRAVTIDGAGHLLNDVALGADGTVFVTDSEAGAVYRLVPGASSLAEVVAEGTFVYANGIAFAEGRLLVADALGLWEVNPQGGGGAPRRLAGPPGFPLGGIDGLSAQGRTLVAVQNGLGTPRIVRLELAAGAGRVERAWVLEAANPLWHLPTTGALARGAFLYIGNSHVDGWKDSTIDPAGMVETRLHRLEIAVDEPARAPAP
;
A
#
# COMPACT_ATOMS: atom_id res chain seq x y z
N MET A 1 -30.92 4.12 -52.50
CA MET A 1 -31.05 3.96 -51.03
C MET A 1 -29.80 3.25 -50.50
N PRO A 2 -28.88 3.96 -49.82
CA PRO A 2 -27.91 3.32 -48.95
C PRO A 2 -28.25 3.60 -47.48
N VAL A 3 -28.11 2.54 -46.69
CA VAL A 3 -28.37 2.48 -45.25
C VAL A 3 -27.32 3.32 -44.51
N ILE A 4 -27.77 4.31 -43.75
CA ILE A 4 -26.95 5.09 -42.83
C ILE A 4 -26.73 4.24 -41.57
N ALA A 5 -25.56 3.63 -41.45
CA ALA A 5 -25.10 3.06 -40.19
C ALA A 5 -24.53 4.20 -39.33
N THR A 6 -25.25 4.55 -38.26
CA THR A 6 -24.83 5.53 -37.26
C THR A 6 -23.73 4.91 -36.40
N ALA A 7 -22.47 5.13 -36.76
CA ALA A 7 -21.35 4.85 -35.87
C ALA A 7 -21.38 5.87 -34.73
N ARG A 8 -21.78 5.44 -33.53
CA ARG A 8 -21.49 6.17 -32.29
C ARG A 8 -19.97 6.14 -32.10
N ALA A 9 -19.31 7.25 -32.44
CA ALA A 9 -17.95 7.51 -32.02
C ALA A 9 -17.94 7.61 -30.49
N VAL A 10 -17.53 6.54 -29.83
CA VAL A 10 -17.09 6.60 -28.43
C VAL A 10 -15.76 7.34 -28.47
N LEU A 11 -15.81 8.62 -28.11
CA LEU A 11 -14.63 9.45 -27.93
C LEU A 11 -13.91 8.96 -26.67
N LEU A 12 -13.10 7.91 -26.81
CA LEU A 12 -12.12 7.50 -25.80
C LEU A 12 -11.00 8.56 -25.81
N LEU A 13 -11.15 9.58 -24.96
CA LEU A 13 -10.07 10.51 -24.66
C LEU A 13 -9.09 9.79 -23.70
N PRO A 14 -7.81 9.63 -24.05
CA PRO A 14 -6.84 8.98 -23.19
C PRO A 14 -6.39 9.98 -22.11
N LEU A 15 -6.92 9.87 -20.90
CA LEU A 15 -6.43 10.63 -19.75
C LEU A 15 -5.27 9.84 -19.11
N PHE A 16 -4.11 9.82 -19.76
CA PHE A 16 -2.87 9.29 -19.20
C PHE A 16 -2.08 10.42 -18.53
N VAL A 17 -2.11 10.51 -17.20
CA VAL A 17 -1.17 11.31 -16.41
C VAL A 17 -0.91 10.62 -15.06
N THR A 18 0.29 10.04 -14.95
CA THR A 18 1.14 9.79 -13.76
C THR A 18 0.46 9.63 -12.39
N LEU A 19 0.32 8.38 -11.94
CA LEU A 19 0.07 8.00 -10.54
C LEU A 19 1.37 7.45 -9.93
N ALA A 20 2.40 8.30 -9.83
CA ALA A 20 3.68 7.93 -9.22
C ALA A 20 3.81 8.65 -7.87
N CYS A 21 3.78 7.84 -6.79
CA CYS A 21 3.83 8.28 -5.40
C CYS A 21 2.70 9.23 -5.01
N ARG A 22 2.27 9.20 -3.75
CA ARG A 22 1.45 10.31 -3.23
C ARG A 22 2.14 11.62 -3.54
N HIS A 23 1.36 12.61 -3.97
CA HIS A 23 1.71 13.97 -4.43
C HIS A 23 1.79 14.17 -5.95
N GLY A 24 1.03 13.41 -6.74
CA GLY A 24 0.18 14.06 -7.72
C GLY A 24 -0.96 14.77 -6.99
N THR A 25 -1.16 16.07 -7.24
CA THR A 25 -2.41 16.80 -6.93
C THR A 25 -3.62 16.22 -7.66
N THR A 26 -3.40 15.18 -8.45
CA THR A 26 -4.35 14.41 -9.23
C THR A 26 -4.89 13.28 -8.37
N ALA A 27 -6.14 13.45 -7.95
CA ALA A 27 -6.93 12.37 -7.40
C ALA A 27 -6.98 11.17 -8.38
N PRO A 28 -7.22 9.94 -7.91
CA PRO A 28 -7.34 8.79 -8.79
C PRO A 28 -8.31 9.09 -9.94
N ALA A 29 -7.92 8.69 -11.16
CA ALA A 29 -8.79 8.80 -12.32
C ALA A 29 -10.13 8.14 -12.00
N ALA A 30 -11.21 8.73 -12.51
CA ALA A 30 -12.55 8.21 -12.28
C ALA A 30 -12.63 6.74 -12.71
N ASP A 31 -12.80 5.86 -11.71
CA ASP A 31 -13.39 4.53 -11.80
C ASP A 31 -12.87 3.63 -12.95
N PRO A 32 -11.67 3.03 -12.81
CA PRO A 32 -11.32 1.94 -13.69
C PRO A 32 -12.27 0.77 -13.40
N ALA A 33 -13.00 0.33 -14.43
CA ALA A 33 -13.98 -0.76 -14.45
C ALA A 33 -15.45 -0.48 -14.04
N GLY A 34 -15.91 0.78 -13.95
CA GLY A 34 -17.35 1.07 -13.81
C GLY A 34 -17.96 0.74 -12.43
N THR A 35 -17.12 0.65 -11.41
CA THR A 35 -17.43 0.69 -9.98
C THR A 35 -17.97 2.06 -9.57
N ARG A 36 -19.19 2.37 -10.00
CA ARG A 36 -19.94 3.57 -9.57
C ARG A 36 -19.78 3.73 -8.06
N LEU A 37 -19.09 4.79 -7.62
CA LEU A 37 -18.93 5.17 -6.21
C LEU A 37 -20.29 5.66 -5.69
N ASP A 38 -21.21 4.72 -5.52
CA ASP A 38 -22.58 4.98 -5.12
C ASP A 38 -22.62 5.43 -3.66
N ALA A 39 -23.48 6.41 -3.39
CA ALA A 39 -23.77 6.85 -2.04
C ALA A 39 -24.42 5.73 -1.19
N SER A 40 -24.95 4.65 -1.80
CA SER A 40 -25.46 3.49 -1.05
C SER A 40 -24.37 2.55 -0.51
N ASP A 41 -23.09 2.74 -0.89
CA ASP A 41 -22.00 1.86 -0.44
C ASP A 41 -21.80 1.94 1.08
N ALA A 42 -21.63 0.78 1.70
CA ALA A 42 -21.44 0.63 3.14
C ALA A 42 -20.01 1.03 3.58
N ASP A 43 -19.03 1.02 2.68
CA ASP A 43 -17.65 1.42 3.00
C ASP A 43 -17.48 2.94 2.92
N PRO A 44 -17.25 3.65 4.04
CA PRO A 44 -17.13 5.11 4.04
C PRO A 44 -15.85 5.60 3.34
N GLY A 45 -14.82 4.76 3.19
CA GLY A 45 -13.58 5.13 2.52
C GLY A 45 -13.78 5.46 1.04
N ARG A 46 -14.79 4.86 0.40
CA ARG A 46 -15.15 5.18 -0.99
C ARG A 46 -15.74 6.58 -1.13
N LEU A 47 -16.43 7.09 -0.12
CA LEU A 47 -16.87 8.50 -0.10
C LEU A 47 -15.69 9.45 0.07
N TYR A 48 -14.68 9.09 0.86
CA TYR A 48 -13.44 9.86 0.95
C TYR A 48 -12.75 9.95 -0.42
N VAL A 49 -12.52 8.82 -1.08
CA VAL A 49 -11.89 8.77 -2.41
C VAL A 49 -12.74 9.52 -3.45
N ARG A 50 -14.06 9.42 -3.38
CA ARG A 50 -14.97 10.20 -4.25
C ARG A 50 -14.80 11.69 -4.03
N ALA A 51 -14.83 12.16 -2.78
CA ALA A 51 -14.66 13.58 -2.48
C ALA A 51 -13.28 14.09 -2.94
N TRP A 52 -12.24 13.29 -2.74
CA TRP A 52 -10.89 13.59 -3.22
C TRP A 52 -10.87 13.70 -4.75
N SER A 53 -11.47 12.74 -5.45
CA SER A 53 -11.64 12.73 -6.92
C SER A 53 -12.38 13.96 -7.43
N GLN A 54 -13.49 14.34 -6.80
CA GLN A 54 -14.24 15.55 -7.13
C GLN A 54 -13.38 16.81 -6.94
N ASN A 55 -12.65 16.92 -5.82
CA ASN A 55 -11.81 18.09 -5.59
C ASN A 55 -10.66 18.19 -6.60
N GLY A 56 -9.96 17.08 -6.87
CA GLY A 56 -8.91 17.00 -7.88
C GLY A 56 -9.40 17.29 -9.31
N GLY A 57 -10.68 16.98 -9.59
CA GLY A 57 -11.36 17.33 -10.84
C GLY A 57 -11.91 18.76 -10.90
N GLY A 58 -11.71 19.58 -9.86
CA GLY A 58 -12.20 20.96 -9.78
C GLY A 58 -13.64 21.12 -9.29
N ASP A 59 -14.33 20.04 -8.94
CA ASP A 59 -15.68 20.05 -8.36
C ASP A 59 -15.63 20.22 -6.82
N ALA A 60 -15.28 21.43 -6.39
CA ALA A 60 -15.19 21.77 -4.97
C ALA A 60 -16.53 21.63 -4.23
N ASP A 61 -17.64 22.04 -4.85
CA ASP A 61 -18.94 21.99 -4.21
C ASP A 61 -19.47 20.55 -4.08
N GLY A 62 -19.26 19.72 -5.11
CA GLY A 62 -19.58 18.30 -5.04
C GLY A 62 -18.69 17.53 -4.06
N ALA A 63 -17.40 17.84 -3.98
CA ALA A 63 -16.51 17.30 -2.96
C ALA A 63 -17.02 17.62 -1.56
N LEU A 64 -17.35 18.89 -1.28
CA LEU A 64 -17.88 19.32 0.01
C LEU A 64 -19.22 18.64 0.34
N ALA A 65 -20.09 18.46 -0.65
CA ALA A 65 -21.34 17.71 -0.47
C ALA A 65 -21.10 16.23 -0.11
N THR A 66 -20.13 15.57 -0.74
CA THR A 66 -19.74 14.19 -0.39
C THR A 66 -19.13 14.13 1.01
N LEU A 67 -18.33 15.12 1.40
CA LEU A 67 -17.74 15.19 2.74
C LEU A 67 -18.80 15.39 3.84
N ARG A 68 -19.90 16.11 3.57
CA ARG A 68 -21.04 16.16 4.49
C ARG A 68 -21.67 14.77 4.70
N GLN A 69 -21.78 13.97 3.64
CA GLN A 69 -22.30 12.61 3.74
C GLN A 69 -21.36 11.72 4.57
N LEU A 70 -20.05 11.87 4.36
CA LEU A 70 -19.03 11.16 5.10
C LEU A 70 -19.05 11.54 6.60
N ASP A 71 -19.15 12.84 6.91
CA ASP A 71 -19.28 13.35 8.27
C ASP A 71 -20.55 12.86 8.98
N ALA A 72 -21.69 12.85 8.27
CA ALA A 72 -22.96 12.34 8.79
C ALA A 72 -22.91 10.84 9.14
N ARG A 73 -21.96 10.09 8.56
CA ARG A 73 -21.69 8.67 8.90
C ARG A 73 -20.70 8.50 10.05
N GLY A 74 -20.29 9.59 10.70
CA GLY A 74 -19.41 9.55 11.85
C GLY A 74 -17.94 9.32 11.50
N TRP A 75 -17.49 9.72 10.30
CA TRP A 75 -16.10 9.58 9.87
C TRP A 75 -15.10 10.07 10.92
N ASP A 76 -14.16 9.20 11.28
CA ASP A 76 -13.25 9.37 12.41
C ASP A 76 -11.78 9.47 11.98
N VAL A 77 -11.49 9.54 10.66
CA VAL A 77 -10.12 9.76 10.19
C VAL A 77 -9.93 11.25 9.96
N PRO A 78 -8.97 11.89 10.66
CA PRO A 78 -8.64 13.28 10.39
C PRO A 78 -8.32 13.47 8.89
N LEU A 79 -8.91 14.50 8.31
CA LEU A 79 -8.79 14.77 6.88
C LEU A 79 -7.43 15.40 6.59
N ASP A 80 -6.80 15.02 5.48
CA ASP A 80 -5.56 15.64 5.04
C ASP A 80 -5.89 16.87 4.17
N PRO A 81 -5.48 18.09 4.57
CA PRO A 81 -5.71 19.29 3.76
C PRO A 81 -5.12 19.19 2.34
N ARG A 82 -4.06 18.38 2.16
CA ARG A 82 -3.41 18.17 0.85
C ARG A 82 -4.30 17.43 -0.14
N ASP A 83 -5.27 16.65 0.34
CA ASP A 83 -6.23 15.95 -0.50
C ASP A 83 -7.35 16.87 -1.00
N PHE A 84 -7.54 18.03 -0.37
CA PHE A 84 -8.64 18.95 -0.66
C PHE A 84 -8.20 20.41 -0.82
N PRO A 85 -7.17 20.70 -1.66
CA PRO A 85 -6.65 22.06 -1.83
C PRO A 85 -7.73 23.05 -2.25
N GLY A 86 -8.71 22.64 -3.07
CA GLY A 86 -9.82 23.49 -3.51
C GLY A 86 -10.84 23.83 -2.41
N LEU A 87 -10.71 23.25 -1.20
CA LEU A 87 -11.60 23.49 -0.06
C LEU A 87 -10.93 24.29 1.07
N ALA A 88 -9.65 24.62 0.97
CA ALA A 88 -8.86 25.22 2.05
C ALA A 88 -9.51 26.47 2.69
N ASP A 89 -10.18 27.29 1.88
CA ASP A 89 -10.84 28.53 2.32
C ASP A 89 -12.29 28.37 2.77
N ARG A 90 -12.88 27.19 2.63
CA ARG A 90 -14.29 26.94 2.95
C ARG A 90 -14.44 26.74 4.47
N ALA A 91 -15.20 27.62 5.13
CA ALA A 91 -15.47 27.50 6.57
C ALA A 91 -16.10 26.15 6.95
N GLU A 92 -16.97 25.62 6.08
CA GLU A 92 -17.61 24.34 6.30
C GLU A 92 -16.64 23.14 6.21
N TRP A 93 -15.65 23.21 5.32
CA TRP A 93 -14.59 22.21 5.25
C TRP A 93 -13.84 22.11 6.58
N ARG A 94 -13.46 23.27 7.15
CA ARG A 94 -12.79 23.33 8.46
C ARG A 94 -13.64 22.71 9.55
N ALA A 95 -14.94 23.04 9.58
CA ALA A 95 -15.86 22.48 10.56
C ALA A 95 -16.01 20.94 10.44
N ILE A 96 -16.03 20.40 9.21
CA ILE A 96 -16.04 18.94 8.98
C ILE A 96 -14.71 18.32 9.43
N ALA A 97 -13.57 18.92 9.09
CA ALA A 97 -12.25 18.45 9.47
C ALA A 97 -12.07 18.43 11.01
N GLU A 98 -12.52 19.48 11.71
CA GLU A 98 -12.51 19.55 13.18
C GLU A 98 -13.35 18.43 13.81
N ARG A 99 -14.54 18.14 13.28
CA ARG A 99 -15.38 17.04 13.76
C ARG A 99 -14.75 15.67 13.53
N ALA A 100 -14.15 15.45 12.35
CA ALA A 100 -13.43 14.21 12.06
C ALA A 100 -12.24 14.02 13.02
N ALA A 101 -11.44 15.08 13.23
CA ALA A 101 -10.33 15.06 14.18
C ALA A 101 -10.78 14.83 15.63
N ALA A 102 -11.93 15.39 16.04
CA ALA A 102 -12.48 15.19 17.38
C ALA A 102 -12.98 13.75 17.62
N ARG A 103 -13.43 13.05 16.57
CA ARG A 103 -13.85 11.64 16.62
C ARG A 103 -12.69 10.66 16.53
N ALA A 104 -11.50 11.10 16.13
CA ALA A 104 -10.37 10.23 15.89
C ALA A 104 -9.97 9.42 17.14
N PRO A 105 -9.71 8.11 16.99
CA PRO A 105 -9.29 7.28 18.11
C PRO A 105 -8.00 7.82 18.77
N ARG A 106 -8.00 7.85 20.10
CA ARG A 106 -6.79 8.13 20.88
C ARG A 106 -6.11 6.81 21.20
N THR A 107 -4.91 6.60 20.68
CA THR A 107 -4.15 5.37 20.85
C THR A 107 -2.84 5.63 21.60
N ALA A 108 -2.29 4.57 22.19
CA ALA A 108 -0.90 4.61 22.61
C ALA A 108 0.01 4.74 21.37
N GLN A 109 1.18 5.35 21.57
CA GLN A 109 2.18 5.52 20.52
C GLN A 109 3.20 4.40 20.65
N ALA A 110 3.42 3.64 19.57
CA ALA A 110 4.43 2.61 19.54
C ALA A 110 5.82 3.25 19.71
N PRO A 111 6.67 2.74 20.61
CA PRO A 111 8.03 3.24 20.75
C PRO A 111 8.83 2.97 19.47
N VAL A 112 9.84 3.82 19.26
CA VAL A 112 10.89 3.56 18.27
C VAL A 112 11.69 2.35 18.74
N ALA A 113 11.76 1.32 17.90
CA ALA A 113 12.56 0.13 18.15
C ALA A 113 13.99 0.31 17.63
N VAL A 114 14.13 0.92 16.45
CA VAL A 114 15.42 1.10 15.76
C VAL A 114 15.39 2.43 15.00
N THR A 115 16.47 3.19 15.08
CA THR A 115 16.72 4.34 14.19
C THR A 115 17.90 4.01 13.28
N LEU A 116 17.64 3.92 11.98
CA LEU A 116 18.64 3.69 10.95
C LEU A 116 19.44 4.98 10.75
N GLN A 117 20.72 4.96 11.12
CA GLN A 117 21.64 6.11 11.07
C GLN A 117 22.12 6.41 9.65
N GLU A 118 21.17 6.54 8.72
CA GLU A 118 21.42 6.81 7.31
C GLU A 118 20.34 7.74 6.74
N PRO A 119 20.55 9.06 6.86
CA PRO A 119 19.58 10.05 6.40
C PRO A 119 19.26 9.95 4.91
N GLY A 120 17.97 10.08 4.58
CA GLY A 120 17.50 9.99 3.20
C GLY A 120 17.56 8.58 2.62
N LEU A 121 17.40 7.55 3.46
CA LEU A 121 17.22 6.17 2.99
C LEU A 121 15.99 6.05 2.08
N VAL A 122 14.92 6.81 2.34
CA VAL A 122 13.58 6.66 1.72
C VAL A 122 13.16 5.19 1.79
N ALA A 123 12.81 4.78 3.01
CA ALA A 123 12.45 3.41 3.31
C ALA A 123 11.00 3.14 2.95
N GLU A 124 10.74 2.01 2.29
CA GLU A 124 9.38 1.64 1.89
C GLU A 124 9.04 0.23 2.35
N GLY A 125 9.77 -0.77 1.87
CA GLY A 125 9.55 -2.19 2.19
C GLY A 125 10.23 -2.63 3.47
N ILE A 126 9.58 -3.50 4.25
CA ILE A 126 10.16 -4.14 5.42
C ILE A 126 9.75 -5.61 5.50
N ALA A 127 10.70 -6.48 5.85
CA ALA A 127 10.44 -7.87 6.16
C ALA A 127 11.16 -8.28 7.45
N ALA A 128 10.60 -9.22 8.18
CA ALA A 128 11.22 -9.81 9.36
C ALA A 128 11.56 -11.27 9.07
N ASP A 129 12.77 -11.69 9.42
CA ASP A 129 13.18 -13.09 9.34
C ASP A 129 12.66 -13.83 10.58
N PRO A 130 11.77 -14.83 10.43
CA PRO A 130 11.22 -15.56 11.56
C PRO A 130 12.27 -16.41 12.29
N ARG A 131 13.41 -16.74 11.65
CA ARG A 131 14.45 -17.63 12.19
C ARG A 131 15.25 -16.95 13.31
N ASP A 132 15.68 -15.72 13.07
CA ASP A 132 16.56 -14.98 14.00
C ASP A 132 15.93 -13.68 14.51
N GLY A 133 14.86 -13.17 13.88
CA GLY A 133 14.19 -11.91 14.24
C GLY A 133 14.83 -10.67 13.62
N ALA A 134 15.77 -10.84 12.68
CA ALA A 134 16.36 -9.73 11.96
C ALA A 134 15.32 -9.03 11.07
N LEU A 135 15.47 -7.72 10.90
CA LEU A 135 14.66 -6.92 9.99
C LEU A 135 15.45 -6.62 8.72
N TYR A 136 14.76 -6.58 7.60
CA TYR A 136 15.27 -6.15 6.31
C TYR A 136 14.44 -4.97 5.84
N VAL A 137 15.09 -3.88 5.42
CA VAL A 137 14.43 -2.63 5.01
C VAL A 137 14.93 -2.23 3.63
N GLY A 138 13.99 -2.07 2.70
CA GLY A 138 14.23 -1.65 1.33
C GLY A 138 14.37 -0.14 1.22
N SER A 139 15.24 0.31 0.32
CA SER A 139 15.44 1.73 0.02
C SER A 139 15.06 2.04 -1.41
N ILE A 140 14.17 3.02 -1.59
CA ILE A 140 13.86 3.60 -2.90
C ILE A 140 15.09 4.36 -3.42
N ARG A 141 15.57 5.33 -2.64
CA ARG A 141 16.60 6.29 -3.08
C ARG A 141 17.97 5.64 -3.25
N LEU A 142 18.41 4.85 -2.28
CA LEU A 142 19.74 4.24 -2.27
C LEU A 142 19.79 2.88 -2.98
N ARG A 143 18.65 2.33 -3.40
CA ARG A 143 18.54 1.12 -4.23
C ARG A 143 19.25 -0.07 -3.61
N LYS A 144 19.03 -0.28 -2.31
CA LYS A 144 19.72 -1.25 -1.47
C LYS A 144 18.76 -1.85 -0.45
N ILE A 145 19.20 -2.91 0.21
CA ILE A 145 18.48 -3.52 1.33
C ILE A 145 19.37 -3.50 2.56
N VAL A 146 18.89 -2.87 3.62
CA VAL A 146 19.56 -2.79 4.92
C VAL A 146 19.04 -3.92 5.80
N ARG A 147 19.94 -4.60 6.53
CA ARG A 147 19.56 -5.54 7.58
C ARG A 147 19.85 -4.96 8.95
N VAL A 148 18.90 -5.13 9.86
CA VAL A 148 19.02 -4.88 11.29
C VAL A 148 19.00 -6.22 12.01
N ALA A 149 20.12 -6.57 12.66
CA ALA A 149 20.19 -7.76 13.49
C ALA A 149 19.39 -7.58 14.79
N PRO A 150 19.02 -8.67 15.48
CA PRO A 150 18.29 -8.60 16.76
C PRO A 150 19.03 -7.83 17.87
N ASP A 151 20.35 -7.76 17.80
CA ASP A 151 21.19 -6.98 18.73
C ASP A 151 21.28 -5.48 18.37
N GLY A 152 20.59 -5.06 17.31
CA GLY A 152 20.60 -3.68 16.80
C GLY A 152 21.70 -3.39 15.78
N THR A 153 22.57 -4.35 15.45
CA THR A 153 23.63 -4.14 14.44
C THR A 153 23.01 -3.92 13.07
N VAL A 154 23.35 -2.78 12.44
CA VAL A 154 22.88 -2.40 11.11
C VAL A 154 23.99 -2.61 10.08
N ARG A 155 23.67 -3.25 8.95
CA ARG A 155 24.57 -3.34 7.79
C ARG A 155 23.78 -3.46 6.49
N ASP A 156 24.42 -3.12 5.38
CA ASP A 156 23.86 -3.40 4.07
C ASP A 156 23.85 -4.91 3.84
N ALA A 157 22.64 -5.46 3.65
CA ALA A 157 22.48 -6.84 3.23
C ALA A 157 22.70 -6.99 1.74
N VAL A 158 22.02 -6.15 0.98
CA VAL A 158 22.20 -6.05 -0.46
C VAL A 158 22.70 -4.65 -0.75
N PRO A 159 23.99 -4.46 -1.08
CA PRO A 159 24.54 -3.15 -1.42
C PRO A 159 23.86 -2.53 -2.64
N SER A 160 24.02 -1.21 -2.80
CA SER A 160 23.35 -0.43 -3.86
C SER A 160 23.51 -1.06 -5.25
N ALA A 161 22.38 -1.23 -5.95
CA ALA A 161 22.29 -1.76 -7.31
C ALA A 161 22.87 -3.18 -7.53
N THR A 162 23.11 -3.95 -6.47
CA THR A 162 23.55 -5.36 -6.56
C THR A 162 22.57 -6.19 -7.38
N GLY A 163 23.06 -6.98 -8.35
CA GLY A 163 22.18 -7.74 -9.25
C GLY A 163 21.26 -6.87 -10.12
N GLY A 164 21.56 -5.58 -10.24
CA GLY A 164 20.70 -4.59 -10.86
C GLY A 164 19.49 -4.24 -10.00
N LEU A 165 19.58 -4.30 -8.68
CA LEU A 165 18.47 -3.89 -7.82
C LEU A 165 18.12 -2.40 -8.03
N GLY A 166 16.83 -2.11 -8.20
CA GLY A 166 16.31 -0.76 -8.37
C GLY A 166 15.84 -0.13 -7.05
N ARG A 167 14.87 0.76 -7.15
CA ARG A 167 14.08 1.29 -6.02
C ARG A 167 13.34 0.12 -5.37
N VAL A 168 13.57 -0.16 -4.09
CA VAL A 168 13.00 -1.33 -3.41
C VAL A 168 11.72 -0.94 -2.68
N LEU A 169 10.56 -1.44 -3.14
CA LEU A 169 9.23 -1.10 -2.61
C LEU A 169 8.75 -2.15 -1.60
N GLY A 170 8.80 -3.43 -1.97
CA GLY A 170 8.27 -4.53 -1.16
C GLY A 170 9.32 -5.60 -0.87
N LEU A 171 9.21 -6.24 0.29
CA LEU A 171 10.12 -7.30 0.74
C LEU A 171 9.37 -8.49 1.34
N LYS A 172 9.87 -9.71 1.10
CA LYS A 172 9.38 -10.91 1.77
C LYS A 172 10.49 -11.92 2.02
N ILE A 173 10.48 -12.53 3.20
CA ILE A 173 11.38 -13.63 3.57
C ILE A 173 10.71 -14.96 3.27
N ASP A 174 11.37 -15.77 2.44
CA ASP A 174 11.10 -17.20 2.28
C ASP A 174 12.08 -17.99 3.14
N ALA A 175 11.75 -18.16 4.42
CA ALA A 175 12.64 -18.83 5.37
C ALA A 175 12.83 -20.32 5.05
N GLU A 176 11.83 -20.96 4.43
CA GLU A 176 11.87 -22.37 4.05
C GLU A 176 12.88 -22.61 2.92
N ARG A 177 12.91 -21.72 1.92
CA ARG A 177 13.82 -21.83 0.78
C ARG A 177 15.11 -21.00 0.94
N GLY A 178 15.24 -20.28 2.05
CA GLY A 178 16.41 -19.45 2.35
C GLY A 178 16.56 -18.27 1.39
N LEU A 179 15.46 -17.61 1.02
CA LEU A 179 15.47 -16.48 0.07
C LEU A 179 14.91 -15.20 0.68
N LEU A 180 15.49 -14.07 0.29
CA LEU A 180 14.91 -12.74 0.42
C LEU A 180 14.37 -12.30 -0.95
N TRP A 181 13.07 -12.10 -1.05
CA TRP A 181 12.41 -11.55 -2.23
C TRP A 181 12.22 -10.05 -2.09
N ALA A 182 12.43 -9.33 -3.19
CA ALA A 182 12.22 -7.90 -3.30
C ALA A 182 11.45 -7.55 -4.58
N ALA A 183 10.44 -6.69 -4.46
CA ALA A 183 9.86 -5.98 -5.60
C ALA A 183 10.65 -4.68 -5.79
N ALA A 184 11.20 -4.47 -6.98
CA ALA A 184 12.02 -3.30 -7.24
C ALA A 184 11.89 -2.76 -8.67
N ASN A 185 12.07 -1.45 -8.80
CA ASN A 185 11.76 -0.70 -10.02
C ASN A 185 12.91 0.23 -10.41
N ARG A 186 13.28 0.25 -11.69
CA ARG A 186 14.28 1.13 -12.30
C ARG A 186 13.65 2.09 -13.29
N GLY A 187 14.34 3.22 -13.51
CA GLY A 187 13.89 4.29 -14.39
C GLY A 187 13.00 5.29 -13.65
N ASP A 188 12.90 6.49 -14.22
CA ASP A 188 12.02 7.54 -13.70
C ASP A 188 10.60 7.25 -14.17
N ALA A 189 9.79 6.74 -13.24
CA ALA A 189 8.32 6.68 -13.40
C ALA A 189 7.83 8.12 -13.59
N GLY A 190 7.60 8.54 -14.84
CA GLY A 190 7.26 9.93 -15.17
C GLY A 190 7.77 10.43 -16.52
N THR A 191 8.75 9.77 -17.16
CA THR A 191 9.16 10.19 -18.52
C THR A 191 8.22 9.61 -19.57
N ALA A 192 7.66 10.49 -20.42
CA ALA A 192 6.68 10.16 -21.47
C ALA A 192 7.15 9.11 -22.50
N THR A 193 8.44 8.73 -22.49
CA THR A 193 8.99 7.75 -23.43
C THR A 193 9.05 6.33 -22.86
N GLY A 194 8.95 6.16 -21.52
CA GLY A 194 9.09 4.87 -20.84
C GLY A 194 10.38 4.10 -21.09
N ARG A 195 11.35 4.67 -21.84
CA ARG A 195 12.57 3.97 -22.24
C ARG A 195 13.44 3.71 -21.02
N GLY A 196 13.76 2.43 -20.79
CA GLY A 196 14.63 2.00 -19.69
C GLY A 196 13.93 1.87 -18.34
N THR A 197 12.60 1.99 -18.29
CA THR A 197 11.82 1.60 -17.11
C THR A 197 11.70 0.08 -17.04
N VAL A 198 12.00 -0.47 -15.86
CA VAL A 198 12.06 -1.91 -15.61
C VAL A 198 11.53 -2.17 -14.21
N SER A 199 10.52 -3.02 -14.09
CA SER A 199 9.88 -3.37 -12.82
C SER A 199 9.95 -4.87 -12.63
N GLY A 200 10.35 -5.36 -11.46
CA GLY A 200 10.63 -6.79 -11.32
C GLY A 200 10.71 -7.33 -9.90
N VAL A 201 10.75 -8.65 -9.82
CA VAL A 201 11.01 -9.38 -8.58
C VAL A 201 12.44 -9.92 -8.59
N TYR A 202 13.14 -9.71 -7.47
CA TYR A 202 14.54 -10.06 -7.27
C TYR A 202 14.63 -11.00 -6.07
N ALA A 203 15.39 -12.09 -6.19
CA ALA A 203 15.69 -13.01 -5.09
C ALA A 203 17.16 -12.92 -4.74
N PHE A 204 17.44 -12.91 -3.44
CA PHE A 204 18.78 -13.00 -2.87
C PHE A 204 18.84 -14.19 -1.92
N ASP A 205 19.98 -14.86 -1.90
CA ASP A 205 20.26 -15.91 -0.92
C ASP A 205 20.27 -15.29 0.48
N LEU A 206 19.54 -15.88 1.43
CA LEU A 206 19.28 -15.20 2.71
C LEU A 206 20.48 -15.25 3.68
N GLU A 207 21.44 -16.15 3.44
CA GLU A 207 22.65 -16.30 4.24
C GLU A 207 23.79 -15.40 3.72
N THR A 208 24.02 -15.46 2.40
CA THR A 208 25.14 -14.78 1.71
C THR A 208 24.75 -13.44 1.10
N TRP A 209 23.45 -13.21 0.87
CA TRP A 209 22.87 -12.06 0.16
C TRP A 209 23.32 -11.92 -1.30
N ALA A 210 23.87 -12.99 -1.85
CA ALA A 210 24.18 -13.05 -3.26
C ALA A 210 22.87 -13.03 -4.08
N PRO A 211 22.82 -12.30 -5.21
CA PRO A 211 21.69 -12.35 -6.12
C PRO A 211 21.52 -13.76 -6.69
N VAL A 212 20.30 -14.28 -6.60
CA VAL A 212 19.91 -15.61 -7.06
C VAL A 212 19.07 -15.51 -8.33
N ARG A 213 18.14 -14.55 -8.38
CA ARG A 213 17.18 -14.43 -9.49
C ARG A 213 16.73 -12.99 -9.69
N ALA A 214 16.44 -12.64 -10.93
CA ALA A 214 15.67 -11.45 -11.28
C ALA A 214 14.71 -11.81 -12.43
N VAL A 215 13.44 -11.44 -12.29
CA VAL A 215 12.43 -11.56 -13.36
C VAL A 215 11.71 -10.22 -13.48
N THR A 216 11.75 -9.63 -14.67
CA THR A 216 11.35 -8.25 -14.90
C THR A 216 10.28 -8.13 -15.98
N ILE A 217 9.57 -7.00 -15.94
CA ILE A 217 8.68 -6.47 -16.96
C ILE A 217 9.32 -5.17 -17.45
N ASP A 218 9.50 -5.05 -18.75
CA ASP A 218 10.09 -3.86 -19.37
C ASP A 218 8.97 -2.94 -19.87
N GLY A 219 9.14 -1.63 -19.70
CA GLY A 219 8.19 -0.62 -20.17
C GLY A 219 7.57 0.20 -19.04
N ALA A 220 6.99 1.34 -19.43
CA ALA A 220 6.31 2.23 -18.50
C ALA A 220 4.92 1.69 -18.10
N GLY A 221 4.35 2.25 -17.04
CA GLY A 221 3.04 1.84 -16.52
C GLY A 221 3.10 0.68 -15.54
N HIS A 222 4.31 0.27 -15.12
CA HIS A 222 4.54 -0.78 -14.15
C HIS A 222 5.25 -0.24 -12.92
N LEU A 223 4.68 -0.49 -11.75
CA LEU A 223 5.29 -0.22 -10.45
C LEU A 223 5.05 -1.44 -9.56
N LEU A 224 5.95 -2.42 -9.61
CA LEU A 224 5.85 -3.59 -8.75
C LEU A 224 6.09 -3.19 -7.31
N ASN A 225 5.07 -3.38 -6.47
CA ASN A 225 5.02 -2.76 -5.15
C ASN A 225 5.29 -3.76 -4.04
N ASP A 226 4.34 -4.63 -3.71
CA ASP A 226 4.40 -5.48 -2.53
C ASP A 226 4.43 -6.97 -2.88
N VAL A 227 5.00 -7.82 -2.00
CA VAL A 227 5.29 -9.24 -2.29
C VAL A 227 4.66 -10.18 -1.26
N ALA A 228 3.97 -11.21 -1.76
CA ALA A 228 3.48 -12.34 -0.97
C ALA A 228 4.01 -13.67 -1.51
N LEU A 229 4.07 -14.69 -0.65
CA LEU A 229 4.54 -16.03 -1.00
C LEU A 229 3.43 -17.04 -0.76
N GLY A 230 3.13 -17.85 -1.77
CA GLY A 230 2.35 -19.07 -1.62
C GLY A 230 3.17 -20.17 -0.93
N ALA A 231 2.48 -21.14 -0.33
CA ALA A 231 3.13 -22.25 0.37
C ALA A 231 4.05 -23.11 -0.53
N ASP A 232 3.78 -23.13 -1.83
CA ASP A 232 4.58 -23.82 -2.84
C ASP A 232 5.85 -23.02 -3.25
N GLY A 233 6.01 -21.79 -2.75
CA GLY A 233 7.09 -20.88 -3.13
C GLY A 233 6.75 -20.02 -4.35
N THR A 234 5.50 -20.04 -4.83
CA THR A 234 5.05 -19.10 -5.86
C THR A 234 5.06 -17.68 -5.27
N VAL A 235 5.74 -16.78 -5.96
CA VAL A 235 5.80 -15.36 -5.60
C VAL A 235 4.62 -14.64 -6.23
N PHE A 236 3.90 -13.84 -5.46
CA PHE A 236 2.85 -12.95 -5.96
C PHE A 236 3.29 -11.51 -5.72
N VAL A 237 3.05 -10.65 -6.70
CA VAL A 237 3.47 -9.25 -6.66
C VAL A 237 2.37 -8.36 -7.21
N THR A 238 2.08 -7.27 -6.49
CA THR A 238 1.16 -6.24 -6.97
C THR A 238 1.86 -5.29 -7.92
N ASP A 239 1.12 -4.79 -8.91
CA ASP A 239 1.55 -3.70 -9.76
C ASP A 239 0.62 -2.51 -9.53
N SER A 240 1.15 -1.48 -8.86
CA SER A 240 0.35 -0.31 -8.48
C SER A 240 -0.03 0.55 -9.67
N GLU A 241 0.88 0.76 -10.62
CA GLU A 241 0.58 1.60 -11.78
C GLU A 241 -0.32 0.86 -12.79
N ALA A 242 -0.09 -0.43 -12.99
CA ALA A 242 -0.90 -1.22 -13.90
C ALA A 242 -2.25 -1.62 -13.30
N GLY A 243 -2.43 -1.57 -11.97
CA GLY A 243 -3.64 -2.07 -11.30
C GLY A 243 -3.82 -3.57 -11.44
N ALA A 244 -2.71 -4.32 -11.43
CA ALA A 244 -2.63 -5.75 -11.74
C ALA A 244 -2.00 -6.55 -10.59
N VAL A 245 -2.07 -7.87 -10.70
CA VAL A 245 -1.32 -8.82 -9.85
C VAL A 245 -0.67 -9.86 -10.73
N TYR A 246 0.62 -10.08 -10.52
CA TYR A 246 1.39 -11.09 -11.22
C TYR A 246 1.83 -12.20 -10.27
N ARG A 247 2.16 -13.36 -10.83
CA ARG A 247 2.81 -14.45 -10.11
C ARG A 247 4.06 -14.97 -10.82
N LEU A 248 5.00 -15.46 -10.03
CA LEU A 248 6.19 -16.19 -10.47
C LEU A 248 6.20 -17.57 -9.80
N VAL A 249 5.82 -18.59 -10.57
CA VAL A 249 5.89 -19.98 -10.12
C VAL A 249 7.36 -20.43 -10.03
N PRO A 250 7.75 -21.29 -9.08
CA PRO A 250 9.12 -21.79 -9.00
C PRO A 250 9.64 -22.31 -10.35
N GLY A 251 10.80 -21.80 -10.77
CA GLY A 251 11.42 -22.16 -12.05
C GLY A 251 10.99 -21.32 -13.26
N ALA A 252 9.85 -20.62 -13.23
CA ALA A 252 9.33 -19.88 -14.38
C ALA A 252 10.20 -18.66 -14.77
N SER A 253 10.44 -18.43 -16.06
CA SER A 253 11.29 -17.32 -16.54
C SER A 253 10.56 -15.99 -16.73
N SER A 254 9.25 -15.96 -16.52
CA SER A 254 8.42 -14.77 -16.72
C SER A 254 7.32 -14.69 -15.66
N LEU A 255 6.88 -13.46 -15.39
CA LEU A 255 5.70 -13.19 -14.57
C LEU A 255 4.44 -13.54 -15.37
N ALA A 256 3.53 -14.30 -14.75
CA ALA A 256 2.22 -14.62 -15.30
C ALA A 256 1.16 -13.76 -14.61
N GLU A 257 0.27 -13.17 -15.40
CA GLU A 257 -0.84 -12.38 -14.87
C GLU A 257 -1.83 -13.27 -14.09
N VAL A 258 -2.23 -12.82 -12.91
CA VAL A 258 -3.26 -13.42 -12.05
C VAL A 258 -4.52 -12.54 -12.05
N VAL A 259 -4.32 -11.22 -12.02
CA VAL A 259 -5.36 -10.20 -12.13
C VAL A 259 -4.96 -9.22 -13.21
N ALA A 260 -5.90 -8.96 -14.12
CA ALA A 260 -5.69 -8.11 -15.29
C ALA A 260 -5.38 -6.66 -14.96
N GLU A 261 -4.58 -6.01 -15.80
CA GLU A 261 -4.35 -4.56 -15.75
C GLU A 261 -5.67 -3.77 -15.74
N GLY A 262 -5.68 -2.67 -14.98
CA GLY A 262 -6.84 -1.81 -14.79
C GLY A 262 -7.92 -2.39 -13.88
N THR A 263 -7.71 -3.55 -13.25
CA THR A 263 -8.69 -4.12 -12.32
C THR A 263 -8.71 -3.38 -10.98
N PHE A 264 -7.54 -3.00 -10.47
CA PHE A 264 -7.40 -2.31 -9.18
C PHE A 264 -7.05 -0.83 -9.35
N VAL A 265 -7.49 -0.01 -8.40
CA VAL A 265 -7.02 1.38 -8.28
C VAL A 265 -5.79 1.37 -7.39
N TYR A 266 -4.61 1.35 -8.00
CA TYR A 266 -3.33 1.36 -7.27
C TYR A 266 -3.18 0.15 -6.33
N ALA A 267 -3.08 -1.06 -6.92
CA ALA A 267 -2.85 -2.29 -6.16
C ALA A 267 -1.58 -2.18 -5.32
N ASN A 268 -1.67 -2.44 -4.02
CA ASN A 268 -0.58 -2.16 -3.08
C ASN A 268 -0.31 -3.38 -2.19
N GLY A 269 -0.66 -3.36 -0.91
CA GLY A 269 -0.40 -4.46 0.01
C GLY A 269 -0.97 -5.81 -0.43
N ILE A 270 -0.17 -6.86 -0.32
CA ILE A 270 -0.57 -8.23 -0.65
C ILE A 270 -0.13 -9.21 0.43
N ALA A 271 -1.02 -10.13 0.82
CA ALA A 271 -0.70 -11.14 1.83
C ALA A 271 -1.52 -12.42 1.65
N PHE A 272 -0.96 -13.53 2.13
CA PHE A 272 -1.73 -14.76 2.34
C PHE A 272 -2.28 -14.82 3.77
N ALA A 273 -3.59 -15.03 3.91
CA ALA A 273 -4.25 -15.27 5.18
C ALA A 273 -5.06 -16.58 5.10
N GLU A 274 -4.65 -17.60 5.87
CA GLU A 274 -5.21 -18.96 5.80
C GLU A 274 -5.31 -19.51 4.36
N GLY A 275 -4.26 -19.32 3.56
CA GLY A 275 -4.21 -19.80 2.17
C GLY A 275 -5.01 -18.96 1.15
N ARG A 276 -5.68 -17.89 1.58
CA ARG A 276 -6.34 -16.93 0.69
C ARG A 276 -5.40 -15.79 0.34
N LEU A 277 -5.31 -15.45 -0.95
CA LEU A 277 -4.57 -14.29 -1.42
C LEU A 277 -5.43 -13.03 -1.27
N LEU A 278 -4.97 -12.08 -0.47
CA LEU A 278 -5.62 -10.80 -0.26
C LEU A 278 -4.78 -9.68 -0.85
N VAL A 279 -5.45 -8.77 -1.54
CA VAL A 279 -4.85 -7.60 -2.21
C VAL A 279 -5.59 -6.34 -1.75
N ALA A 280 -4.85 -5.34 -1.31
CA ALA A 280 -5.35 -4.02 -1.01
C ALA A 280 -5.20 -3.08 -2.22
N ASP A 281 -6.16 -2.17 -2.37
CA ASP A 281 -6.06 -1.05 -3.30
C ASP A 281 -6.66 0.22 -2.66
N ALA A 282 -6.73 1.33 -3.42
CA ALA A 282 -7.30 2.58 -2.92
C ALA A 282 -8.78 2.46 -2.50
N LEU A 283 -9.51 1.48 -3.00
CA LEU A 283 -10.96 1.35 -2.84
C LEU A 283 -11.39 0.22 -1.89
N GLY A 284 -10.51 -0.73 -1.55
CA GLY A 284 -10.86 -1.82 -0.66
C GLY A 284 -9.78 -2.87 -0.45
N LEU A 285 -10.22 -3.94 0.23
CA LEU A 285 -9.49 -5.18 0.41
C LEU A 285 -10.21 -6.28 -0.36
N TRP A 286 -9.46 -7.05 -1.16
CA TRP A 286 -9.99 -7.97 -2.15
C TRP A 286 -9.41 -9.36 -1.95
N GLU A 287 -10.25 -10.38 -2.10
CA GLU A 287 -9.81 -11.76 -2.23
C GLU A 287 -9.62 -12.12 -3.71
N VAL A 288 -8.46 -12.67 -4.02
CA VAL A 288 -8.03 -13.03 -5.37
C VAL A 288 -7.85 -14.54 -5.47
N ASN A 289 -8.26 -15.14 -6.58
CA ASN A 289 -7.91 -16.53 -6.88
C ASN A 289 -6.42 -16.58 -7.29
N PRO A 290 -5.52 -17.18 -6.50
CA PRO A 290 -4.10 -17.24 -6.83
C PRO A 290 -3.80 -18.04 -8.11
N GLN A 291 -4.72 -18.91 -8.52
CA GLN A 291 -4.60 -19.67 -9.77
C GLN A 291 -4.95 -18.85 -11.02
N GLY A 292 -5.51 -17.65 -10.87
CA GLY A 292 -5.99 -16.83 -11.98
C GLY A 292 -7.24 -17.44 -12.64
N GLY A 293 -7.41 -17.23 -13.95
CA GLY A 293 -8.47 -17.88 -14.72
C GLY A 293 -9.75 -17.05 -14.91
N GLY A 294 -9.68 -15.72 -14.80
CA GLY A 294 -10.74 -14.80 -15.24
C GLY A 294 -11.87 -14.52 -14.25
N GLY A 295 -11.85 -15.10 -13.04
CA GLY A 295 -12.74 -14.68 -11.97
C GLY A 295 -12.35 -13.30 -11.45
N ALA A 296 -13.30 -12.34 -11.44
CA ALA A 296 -13.05 -11.02 -10.88
C ALA A 296 -12.70 -11.11 -9.38
N PRO A 297 -11.76 -10.29 -8.87
CA PRO A 297 -11.48 -10.20 -7.44
C PRO A 297 -12.77 -9.94 -6.64
N ARG A 298 -12.92 -10.64 -5.51
CA ARG A 298 -14.08 -10.46 -4.64
C ARG A 298 -13.73 -9.45 -3.54
N ARG A 299 -14.39 -8.28 -3.54
CA ARG A 299 -14.25 -7.32 -2.45
C ARG A 299 -14.72 -7.92 -1.13
N LEU A 300 -13.94 -7.76 -0.07
CA LEU A 300 -14.37 -8.11 1.28
C LEU A 300 -15.33 -7.05 1.81
N ALA A 301 -16.43 -7.50 2.43
CA ALA A 301 -17.25 -6.61 3.26
C ALA A 301 -16.50 -6.29 4.57
N GLY A 302 -16.71 -5.10 5.12
CA GLY A 302 -16.15 -4.67 6.41
C GLY A 302 -17.23 -4.40 7.46
N PRO A 303 -16.85 -4.22 8.73
CA PRO A 303 -17.75 -3.69 9.74
C PRO A 303 -18.31 -2.33 9.30
N PRO A 304 -19.60 -2.02 9.57
CA PRO A 304 -20.19 -0.73 9.23
C PRO A 304 -19.34 0.43 9.77
N GLY A 305 -19.07 1.43 8.91
CA GLY A 305 -18.30 2.61 9.29
C GLY A 305 -16.78 2.42 9.31
N PHE A 306 -16.25 1.22 9.05
CA PHE A 306 -14.81 0.98 8.98
C PHE A 306 -14.33 0.88 7.53
N PRO A 307 -13.46 1.77 7.05
CA PRO A 307 -13.01 1.73 5.66
C PRO A 307 -11.93 0.67 5.43
N LEU A 308 -12.10 -0.15 4.40
CA LEU A 308 -11.13 -1.18 4.00
C LEU A 308 -10.23 -0.76 2.82
N GLY A 309 -10.43 0.44 2.26
CA GLY A 309 -9.59 0.97 1.18
C GLY A 309 -8.38 1.75 1.68
N GLY A 310 -7.45 2.04 0.77
CA GLY A 310 -6.31 2.90 1.06
C GLY A 310 -5.31 2.27 2.05
N ILE A 311 -5.27 0.95 2.05
CA ILE A 311 -4.23 0.18 2.73
C ILE A 311 -3.00 0.21 1.82
N ASP A 312 -1.87 0.61 2.41
CA ASP A 312 -0.55 0.57 1.79
C ASP A 312 0.04 -0.82 2.07
N GLY A 313 0.78 -1.02 3.15
CA GLY A 313 1.27 -2.34 3.55
C GLY A 313 0.23 -3.25 4.22
N LEU A 314 0.29 -4.56 3.92
CA LEU A 314 -0.57 -5.59 4.50
C LEU A 314 0.25 -6.80 5.01
N SER A 315 0.14 -7.09 6.31
CA SER A 315 0.72 -8.28 6.94
C SER A 315 -0.37 -9.20 7.49
N ALA A 316 -0.14 -10.51 7.45
CA ALA A 316 -1.11 -11.51 7.87
C ALA A 316 -0.48 -12.61 8.74
N GLN A 317 -1.23 -13.06 9.74
CA GLN A 317 -0.94 -14.25 10.53
C GLN A 317 -2.26 -14.93 10.91
N GLY A 318 -2.48 -16.15 10.41
CA GLY A 318 -3.79 -16.81 10.54
C GLY A 318 -4.90 -15.96 9.90
N ARG A 319 -5.93 -15.61 10.70
CA ARG A 319 -7.04 -14.72 10.30
C ARG A 319 -6.82 -13.25 10.67
N THR A 320 -5.79 -12.94 11.44
CA THR A 320 -5.46 -11.57 11.82
C THR A 320 -4.60 -10.95 10.72
N LEU A 321 -5.08 -9.79 10.23
CA LEU A 321 -4.33 -8.89 9.37
C LEU A 321 -3.93 -7.66 10.17
N VAL A 322 -2.76 -7.11 9.86
CA VAL A 322 -2.31 -5.81 10.34
C VAL A 322 -1.90 -5.00 9.14
N ALA A 323 -2.49 -3.83 9.01
CA ALA A 323 -2.38 -3.00 7.81
C ALA A 323 -1.95 -1.58 8.20
N VAL A 324 -1.11 -1.00 7.36
CA VAL A 324 -0.84 0.43 7.38
C VAL A 324 -1.84 1.08 6.44
N GLN A 325 -2.72 1.92 6.97
CA GLN A 325 -3.68 2.68 6.19
C GLN A 325 -3.25 4.13 6.17
N ASN A 326 -2.50 4.52 5.15
CA ASN A 326 -2.19 5.92 4.90
C ASN A 326 -3.16 6.52 3.86
N GLY A 327 -3.96 5.68 3.18
CA GLY A 327 -4.93 5.92 2.11
C GLY A 327 -5.90 7.09 2.17
N LEU A 328 -6.39 7.40 3.36
CA LEU A 328 -7.68 8.05 3.55
C LEU A 328 -7.55 9.14 4.62
N GLY A 329 -6.80 10.19 4.33
CA GLY A 329 -6.48 11.25 5.29
C GLY A 329 -5.23 10.93 6.08
N THR A 330 -5.26 11.19 7.40
CA THR A 330 -4.08 10.94 8.23
C THR A 330 -3.81 9.44 8.40
N PRO A 331 -2.53 9.01 8.39
CA PRO A 331 -2.17 7.61 8.54
C PRO A 331 -2.61 6.99 9.86
N ARG A 332 -2.83 5.67 9.83
CA ARG A 332 -3.09 4.83 11.02
C ARG A 332 -2.68 3.38 10.77
N ILE A 333 -2.43 2.66 11.86
CA ILE A 333 -2.20 1.21 11.86
C ILE A 333 -3.48 0.53 12.34
N VAL A 334 -3.98 -0.44 11.57
CA VAL A 334 -5.23 -1.13 11.86
C VAL A 334 -5.03 -2.63 11.96
N ARG A 335 -5.79 -3.28 12.86
CA ARG A 335 -5.94 -4.73 12.92
C ARG A 335 -7.28 -5.10 12.31
N LEU A 336 -7.29 -6.08 11.41
CA LEU A 336 -8.50 -6.64 10.83
C LEU A 336 -8.54 -8.14 11.18
N GLU A 337 -9.70 -8.64 11.58
CA GLU A 337 -9.92 -10.08 11.80
C GLU A 337 -10.85 -10.61 10.72
N LEU A 338 -10.38 -11.56 9.93
CA LEU A 338 -11.17 -12.22 8.90
C LEU A 338 -12.17 -13.19 9.51
N ALA A 339 -13.37 -13.23 8.93
CA ALA A 339 -14.33 -14.29 9.25
C ALA A 339 -13.78 -15.66 8.84
N ALA A 340 -14.14 -16.71 9.58
CA ALA A 340 -13.85 -18.09 9.17
C ALA A 340 -14.42 -18.36 7.76
N GLY A 341 -13.58 -18.88 6.85
CA GLY A 341 -13.97 -19.14 5.45
C GLY A 341 -13.97 -17.90 4.53
N ALA A 342 -13.57 -16.73 5.05
CA ALA A 342 -13.49 -15.38 4.45
C ALA A 342 -14.37 -15.05 3.22
N GLY A 343 -15.33 -14.16 3.46
CA GLY A 343 -15.88 -13.23 2.46
C GLY A 343 -16.07 -11.82 3.05
N ARG A 344 -15.54 -11.59 4.25
CA ARG A 344 -15.64 -10.33 5.00
C ARG A 344 -14.54 -10.23 6.07
N VAL A 345 -14.24 -9.01 6.47
CA VAL A 345 -13.63 -8.66 7.74
C VAL A 345 -14.73 -8.64 8.81
N GLU A 346 -14.58 -9.44 9.86
CA GLU A 346 -15.56 -9.56 10.94
C GLU A 346 -15.39 -8.48 12.01
N ARG A 347 -14.14 -8.13 12.33
CA ARG A 347 -13.79 -7.10 13.32
C ARG A 347 -12.62 -6.27 12.82
N ALA A 348 -12.62 -5.00 13.21
CA ALA A 348 -11.55 -4.08 12.88
C ALA A 348 -11.27 -3.15 14.07
N TRP A 349 -9.99 -2.83 14.29
CA TRP A 349 -9.53 -1.92 15.34
C TRP A 349 -8.46 -0.99 14.79
N VAL A 350 -8.48 0.26 15.24
CA VAL A 350 -7.34 1.16 15.11
C VAL A 350 -6.37 0.84 16.24
N LEU A 351 -5.18 0.34 15.90
CA LEU A 351 -4.15 0.04 16.89
C LEU A 351 -3.34 1.28 17.23
N GLU A 352 -3.05 2.12 16.22
CA GLU A 352 -2.28 3.33 16.39
C GLU A 352 -2.72 4.41 15.39
N ALA A 353 -2.83 5.66 15.85
CA ALA A 353 -3.08 6.83 15.04
C ALA A 353 -2.34 8.04 15.63
N ALA A 354 -2.10 9.05 14.78
CA ALA A 354 -1.55 10.35 15.19
C ALA A 354 -0.24 10.28 16.01
N ASN A 355 0.66 9.35 15.67
CA ASN A 355 2.00 9.34 16.27
C ASN A 355 2.80 10.55 15.76
N PRO A 356 3.31 11.43 16.64
CA PRO A 356 4.00 12.66 16.24
C PRO A 356 5.36 12.40 15.57
N LEU A 357 5.89 11.18 15.66
CA LEU A 357 7.14 10.78 15.01
C LEU A 357 6.93 10.27 13.59
N TRP A 358 5.68 10.14 13.14
CA TRP A 358 5.37 9.66 11.81
C TRP A 358 5.57 10.73 10.74
N HIS A 359 6.09 10.27 9.60
CA HIS A 359 6.00 10.96 8.33
C HIS A 359 5.68 9.93 7.26
N LEU A 360 4.38 9.72 7.01
CA LEU A 360 3.89 8.78 6.02
C LEU A 360 4.40 7.34 6.25
N PRO A 361 3.93 6.62 7.29
CA PRO A 361 4.22 5.20 7.44
C PRO A 361 3.70 4.42 6.22
N THR A 362 4.44 3.39 5.78
CA THR A 362 4.17 2.65 4.52
C THR A 362 3.78 1.20 4.77
N THR A 363 4.71 0.38 5.27
CA THR A 363 4.46 -1.05 5.52
C THR A 363 5.12 -1.53 6.81
N GLY A 364 4.82 -2.77 7.17
CA GLY A 364 5.29 -3.43 8.37
C GLY A 364 5.25 -4.95 8.26
N ALA A 365 6.01 -5.61 9.13
CA ALA A 365 6.10 -7.05 9.21
C ALA A 365 5.64 -7.55 10.59
N LEU A 366 4.88 -8.64 10.60
CA LEU A 366 4.56 -9.37 11.84
C LEU A 366 5.72 -10.28 12.23
N ALA A 367 6.21 -10.13 13.45
CA ALA A 367 7.22 -11.02 14.03
C ALA A 367 7.15 -11.02 15.55
N ARG A 368 7.23 -12.23 16.15
CA ARG A 368 7.38 -12.42 17.59
C ARG A 368 6.36 -11.63 18.43
N GLY A 369 5.08 -11.70 18.05
CA GLY A 369 3.98 -11.03 18.76
C GLY A 369 3.88 -9.52 18.54
N ALA A 370 4.66 -8.95 17.63
CA ALA A 370 4.63 -7.51 17.35
C ALA A 370 4.50 -7.24 15.83
N PHE A 371 4.06 -6.03 15.52
CA PHE A 371 4.14 -5.44 14.20
C PHE A 371 5.25 -4.40 14.19
N LEU A 372 6.24 -4.65 13.35
CA LEU A 372 7.43 -3.83 13.18
C LEU A 372 7.25 -3.05 11.89
N TYR A 373 7.21 -1.73 11.96
CA TYR A 373 6.78 -0.91 10.82
C TYR A 373 7.63 0.34 10.64
N ILE A 374 7.67 0.85 9.41
CA ILE A 374 8.38 2.09 9.07
C ILE A 374 7.50 3.28 9.45
N GLY A 375 7.99 4.16 10.34
CA GLY A 375 7.23 5.32 10.82
C GLY A 375 7.34 6.56 9.95
N ASN A 376 8.52 6.79 9.35
CA ASN A 376 8.82 7.97 8.55
C ASN A 376 9.51 7.62 7.23
N SER A 377 8.73 7.16 6.24
CA SER A 377 9.28 6.75 4.93
C SER A 377 9.88 7.92 4.14
N HIS A 378 9.25 9.11 4.25
CA HIS A 378 9.52 10.28 3.42
C HIS A 378 9.40 10.00 1.89
N VAL A 379 8.66 8.97 1.49
CA VAL A 379 8.46 8.62 0.07
C VAL A 379 7.75 9.75 -0.70
N ASP A 380 6.93 10.54 -0.01
CA ASP A 380 6.29 11.73 -0.57
C ASP A 380 7.26 12.85 -0.97
N GLY A 381 8.44 12.89 -0.34
CA GLY A 381 9.50 13.82 -0.68
C GLY A 381 10.37 13.37 -1.86
N TRP A 382 10.22 12.14 -2.36
CA TRP A 382 11.06 11.59 -3.43
C TRP A 382 10.43 11.77 -4.82
N LYS A 383 11.01 12.61 -5.67
CA LYS A 383 10.54 12.90 -7.04
C LYS A 383 11.70 13.17 -7.97
N ASP A 384 11.63 12.68 -9.21
CA ASP A 384 12.63 12.91 -10.26
C ASP A 384 14.08 12.68 -9.78
N SER A 385 14.28 11.58 -9.05
CA SER A 385 15.57 11.22 -8.44
C SER A 385 16.13 12.24 -7.43
N THR A 386 15.28 13.14 -6.90
CA THR A 386 15.57 14.10 -5.85
C THR A 386 14.71 13.85 -4.62
N ILE A 387 15.24 14.13 -3.44
CA ILE A 387 14.50 14.07 -2.17
C ILE A 387 14.35 15.48 -1.61
N ASP A 388 13.16 15.81 -1.12
CA ASP A 388 12.94 17.01 -0.32
C ASP A 388 13.95 17.03 0.85
N PRO A 389 14.62 18.15 1.14
CA PRO A 389 15.51 18.27 2.28
C PRO A 389 14.90 17.83 3.62
N ALA A 390 13.59 17.97 3.81
CA ALA A 390 12.88 17.48 4.99
C ALA A 390 12.89 15.94 5.12
N GLY A 391 13.08 15.22 4.01
CA GLY A 391 13.26 13.76 3.97
C GLY A 391 14.69 13.30 4.20
N MET A 392 15.67 14.21 4.26
CA MET A 392 17.08 13.89 4.59
C MET A 392 17.28 13.71 6.10
N VAL A 393 16.51 12.79 6.69
CA VAL A 393 16.54 12.43 8.12
C VAL A 393 16.63 10.92 8.29
N GLU A 394 17.00 10.47 9.49
CA GLU A 394 17.07 9.05 9.81
C GLU A 394 15.69 8.38 9.76
N THR A 395 15.64 7.15 9.23
CA THR A 395 14.43 6.32 9.26
C THR A 395 14.26 5.66 10.63
N ARG A 396 13.03 5.71 11.16
CA ARG A 396 12.63 5.13 12.43
C ARG A 396 11.70 3.95 12.17
N LEU A 397 12.08 2.80 12.73
CA LEU A 397 11.24 1.62 12.79
C LEU A 397 10.58 1.57 14.16
N HIS A 398 9.28 1.39 14.20
CA HIS A 398 8.49 1.31 15.42
C HIS A 398 8.11 -0.13 15.72
N ARG A 399 7.87 -0.43 17.00
CA ARG A 399 7.40 -1.74 17.46
C ARG A 399 6.08 -1.60 18.19
N LEU A 400 5.03 -2.13 17.58
CA LEU A 400 3.70 -2.19 18.14
C LEU A 400 3.41 -3.61 18.60
N GLU A 401 3.26 -3.82 19.90
CA GLU A 401 2.88 -5.13 20.44
C GLU A 401 1.46 -5.49 20.02
N ILE A 402 1.26 -6.73 19.57
CA ILE A 402 -0.04 -7.23 19.12
C ILE A 402 -0.36 -8.50 19.87
N ALA A 403 -1.46 -8.46 20.63
CA ALA A 403 -2.05 -9.67 21.17
C ALA A 403 -2.71 -10.45 20.01
N VAL A 404 -1.92 -11.24 19.28
CA VAL A 404 -2.41 -12.03 18.14
C VAL A 404 -3.45 -13.05 18.62
N ASP A 405 -3.36 -13.50 19.87
CA ASP A 405 -4.24 -14.52 20.47
C ASP A 405 -5.29 -13.99 21.47
N GLU A 406 -5.27 -12.71 21.86
CA GLU A 406 -6.32 -12.15 22.73
C GLU A 406 -7.23 -11.17 21.96
N PRO A 407 -8.56 -11.20 22.19
CA PRO A 407 -9.43 -10.14 21.71
C PRO A 407 -8.96 -8.81 22.31
N ALA A 408 -8.64 -7.83 21.47
CA ALA A 408 -8.27 -6.50 21.90
C ALA A 408 -9.33 -5.99 22.89
N ARG A 409 -8.90 -5.59 24.10
CA ARG A 409 -9.80 -4.95 25.07
C ARG A 409 -10.38 -3.71 24.41
N ALA A 410 -11.71 -3.60 24.41
CA ALA A 410 -12.38 -2.35 24.05
C ALA A 410 -11.82 -1.22 24.94
N PRO A 411 -11.68 0.01 24.41
CA PRO A 411 -11.34 1.14 25.24
C PRO A 411 -12.37 1.24 26.38
N ALA A 412 -11.87 1.42 27.61
CA ALA A 412 -12.73 1.69 28.74
C ALA A 412 -13.54 2.98 28.47
N PRO A 413 -14.81 3.03 28.91
CA PRO A 413 -15.75 4.10 28.55
C PRO A 413 -15.29 5.50 28.97
#